data_AF-A0A4Y2DGZ1-F1
#
_entry.id   AF-A0A4Y2DGZ1-F1
#
_cell.length_a   1.000
_cell.length_b   1.000
_cell.length_c   1.000
_cell.angle_alpha   90.00
_cell.angle_beta   90.00
_cell.angle_gamma   90.00
#
_symmetry.space_group_name_H-M   'P 1'
#
loop_
_entity.id
_entity.type
_entity.pdbx_description
1 polymer ?
#
loop_
_entity_poly.entity_id
_entity_poly.type
_entity_poly.pdbx_seq_one_letter_code
_entity_poly.pdbx_strand_id
1 'polypeptide(L)'
;MSSEVTFDGTMVPTVSEEKFLGSTKNKDRLIFILMNKFSSVNMTCKKVDEDADCLTVNSVLALAPTHTSVVVKGGDIDLFVILIGIFTFDNVYFL
;
A
#
# COMPACT_ATOMS: atom_id res chain seq x y z
N MET A 1 -0.91 16.96 19.90
CA MET A 1 -0.46 15.58 20.14
C MET A 1 -1.62 14.63 19.85
N SER A 2 -1.47 13.70 18.92
CA SER A 2 -2.50 12.67 18.72
C SER A 2 -2.47 11.64 19.85
N SER A 3 -3.63 11.12 20.23
CA SER A 3 -3.78 10.12 21.29
C SER A 3 -3.44 8.73 20.74
N GLU A 4 -2.68 7.95 21.52
CA GLU A 4 -2.54 6.52 21.27
C GLU A 4 -3.86 5.82 21.53
N VAL A 5 -4.30 4.99 20.58
CA VAL A 5 -5.55 4.25 20.66
C VAL A 5 -5.22 2.77 20.75
N THR A 6 -5.87 2.06 21.68
CA THR A 6 -5.80 0.60 21.71
C THR A 6 -6.89 0.04 20.80
N PHE A 7 -6.50 -0.72 19.78
CA PHE A 7 -7.44 -1.29 18.80
C PHE A 7 -6.94 -2.65 18.27
N ASP A 8 -7.85 -3.46 17.74
CA ASP A 8 -7.52 -4.67 17.01
C ASP A 8 -8.17 -4.68 15.61
N GLY A 9 -7.92 -5.74 14.84
CA GLY A 9 -8.43 -5.88 13.47
C GLY A 9 -9.94 -6.18 13.35
N THR A 10 -10.69 -6.10 14.44
CA THR A 10 -12.16 -6.34 14.53
C THR A 10 -12.93 -5.14 15.07
N MET A 11 -12.24 -4.16 15.66
CA MET A 11 -12.87 -2.97 16.26
C MET A 11 -13.24 -1.91 15.23
N VAL A 12 -14.31 -1.16 15.53
CA VAL A 12 -14.70 0.05 14.79
C VAL A 12 -13.94 1.26 15.37
N PRO A 13 -13.34 2.14 14.56
CA PRO A 13 -12.64 3.32 15.06
C PRO A 13 -13.56 4.24 15.88
N THR A 14 -13.11 4.61 17.08
CA THR A 14 -13.83 5.53 18.00
C THR A 14 -13.37 6.99 17.88
N VAL A 15 -12.35 7.24 17.06
CA VAL A 15 -11.77 8.55 16.79
C VAL A 15 -11.79 8.82 15.29
N SER A 16 -11.70 10.09 14.88
CA SER A 16 -11.57 10.44 13.46
C SER A 16 -10.30 9.86 12.85
N GLU A 17 -10.32 9.63 11.54
CA GLU A 17 -9.18 9.13 10.78
C GLU A 17 -7.94 10.03 10.94
N GLU A 18 -8.10 11.34 10.79
CA GLU A 18 -7.03 12.31 10.96
C GLU A 18 -6.36 12.18 12.34
N LYS A 19 -7.16 12.04 13.40
CA LYS A 19 -6.64 11.83 14.75
C LYS A 19 -5.96 10.48 14.84
N PHE A 20 -6.58 9.41 14.36
CA PHE A 20 -6.04 8.06 14.43
C PHE A 20 -4.67 7.95 13.72
N LEU A 21 -4.63 8.38 12.45
CA LEU A 21 -3.44 8.38 11.60
C LEU A 21 -2.45 9.47 12.03
N GLY A 22 -2.83 10.48 12.80
CA GLY A 22 -1.88 11.45 13.36
C GLY A 22 -0.86 10.87 14.35
N SER A 23 -1.06 9.64 14.84
CA SER A 23 -0.14 8.96 15.78
C SER A 23 0.71 7.90 15.07
N THR A 24 2.03 8.05 15.11
CA THR A 24 2.98 7.08 14.54
C THR A 24 2.79 5.68 15.11
N LYS A 25 2.55 5.55 16.43
CA LYS A 25 2.31 4.25 17.05
C LYS A 25 1.02 3.58 16.55
N ASN A 26 -0.02 4.37 16.29
CA ASN A 26 -1.26 3.84 15.72
C ASN A 26 -1.03 3.38 14.27
N LYS A 27 -0.30 4.16 13.46
CA LYS A 27 0.09 3.77 12.10
C LYS A 27 0.88 2.46 12.10
N ASP A 28 1.91 2.34 12.93
CA ASP A 28 2.76 1.15 13.01
C ASP A 28 1.96 -0.10 13.40
N ARG A 29 1.08 0.03 14.40
CA ARG A 29 0.20 -1.06 14.81
C ARG A 29 -0.80 -1.45 13.72
N LEU A 30 -1.36 -0.47 13.00
CA LEU A 30 -2.28 -0.72 11.89
C LEU A 30 -1.55 -1.47 10.76
N ILE A 31 -0.36 -1.01 10.37
CA ILE A 31 0.47 -1.67 9.36
C ILE A 31 0.78 -3.11 9.78
N PHE A 32 1.19 -3.34 11.03
CA PHE A 32 1.46 -4.69 11.52
C PHE A 32 0.24 -5.62 11.44
N ILE A 33 -0.95 -5.14 11.83
CA ILE A 33 -2.19 -5.91 11.73
C ILE A 33 -2.51 -6.25 10.26
N LEU A 34 -2.39 -5.27 9.35
CA LEU A 34 -2.63 -5.48 7.92
C LEU A 34 -1.64 -6.46 7.30
N MET A 35 -0.34 -6.30 7.58
CA MET A 35 0.71 -7.20 7.10
C MET A 35 0.46 -8.65 7.54
N ASN A 36 0.04 -8.86 8.80
CA ASN A 36 -0.29 -10.20 9.29
C ASN A 36 -1.52 -10.78 8.58
N LYS A 37 -2.56 -9.97 8.32
CA LYS A 37 -3.74 -10.43 7.57
C LYS A 37 -3.38 -10.82 6.14
N PHE A 38 -2.61 -10.00 5.43
CA PHE A 38 -2.16 -10.33 4.07
C PHE A 38 -1.24 -11.56 4.05
N SER A 39 -0.32 -11.66 5.01
CA SER A 39 0.55 -12.84 5.14
C SER A 39 -0.25 -14.12 5.37
N SER A 40 -1.36 -14.06 6.12
CA SER A 40 -2.24 -15.22 6.35
C SER A 40 -2.93 -15.75 5.09
N VAL A 41 -2.97 -14.95 4.02
CA VAL A 41 -3.47 -15.36 2.69
C VAL A 41 -2.34 -15.48 1.66
N ASN A 42 -1.10 -15.70 2.13
CA ASN A 42 0.12 -15.85 1.32
C ASN A 42 0.47 -14.66 0.42
N MET A 43 0.00 -13.46 0.76
CA MET A 43 0.41 -12.24 0.09
C MET A 43 1.71 -11.72 0.69
N THR A 44 2.65 -11.36 -0.18
CA THR A 44 3.91 -10.73 0.25
C THR A 44 3.66 -9.26 0.58
N CYS A 45 4.11 -8.81 1.75
CA CYS A 45 4.03 -7.40 2.14
C CYS A 45 5.43 -6.78 2.25
N LYS A 46 5.54 -5.53 1.80
CA LYS A 46 6.73 -4.70 1.99
C LYS A 46 6.30 -3.39 2.64
N LYS A 47 6.92 -3.01 3.75
CA LYS A 47 6.79 -1.68 4.36
C LYS A 47 7.93 -0.81 3.84
N VAL A 48 7.63 0.44 3.53
CA VAL A 48 8.61 1.47 3.20
C VAL A 48 8.44 2.63 4.19
N ASP A 49 9.55 3.29 4.50
CA ASP A 49 9.54 4.46 5.39
C ASP A 49 9.15 5.75 4.64
N GLU A 50 9.39 5.76 3.33
CA GLU A 50 9.04 6.84 2.42
C GLU A 50 7.83 6.44 1.54
N ASP A 51 7.73 7.03 0.36
CA ASP A 51 6.68 6.78 -0.61
C ASP A 51 6.76 5.36 -1.22
N ALA A 52 5.60 4.73 -1.38
CA ALA A 52 5.46 3.41 -1.96
C ALA A 52 5.47 3.42 -3.49
N ASP A 53 5.33 4.58 -4.14
CA ASP A 53 5.24 4.68 -5.60
C ASP A 53 6.51 4.16 -6.29
N CYS A 54 7.68 4.56 -5.79
CA CYS A 54 8.96 4.11 -6.34
C CYS A 54 9.09 2.58 -6.25
N LEU A 55 8.70 1.98 -5.12
CA LEU A 55 8.72 0.53 -4.96
C LEU A 55 7.71 -0.16 -5.88
N THR A 56 6.54 0.45 -6.07
CA THR A 56 5.48 -0.05 -6.94
C THR A 56 5.94 -0.07 -8.39
N VAL A 57 6.46 1.06 -8.90
CA VAL A 57 7.02 1.18 -10.24
C VAL A 57 8.15 0.17 -10.47
N ASN A 58 9.11 0.07 -9.54
CA ASN A 58 10.20 -0.90 -9.67
C ASN A 58 9.70 -2.36 -9.67
N SER A 59 8.65 -2.65 -8.90
CA SER A 59 8.06 -3.99 -8.89
C SER A 59 7.37 -4.31 -10.22
N VAL A 60 6.62 -3.36 -10.79
CA VAL A 60 6.00 -3.53 -12.11
C VAL A 60 7.07 -3.69 -13.19
N LEU A 61 8.16 -2.91 -13.17
CA LEU A 61 9.26 -3.04 -14.13
C LEU A 61 9.91 -4.43 -14.09
N ALA A 62 10.03 -5.03 -12.90
CA ALA A 62 10.58 -6.37 -12.74
C ALA A 62 9.59 -7.47 -13.18
N LEU A 63 8.28 -7.26 -12.98
CA LEU A 63 7.25 -8.27 -13.24
C LEU A 63 6.73 -8.24 -14.68
N ALA A 64 6.59 -7.07 -15.30
CA ALA A 64 6.01 -6.90 -16.63
C ALA A 64 6.68 -7.76 -17.72
N PRO A 65 8.02 -7.93 -17.76
CA PRO A 65 8.67 -8.78 -18.76
C PRO A 65 8.41 -10.29 -18.57
N THR A 66 8.00 -10.72 -17.38
CA THR A 66 7.91 -12.14 -17.01
C THR A 66 6.47 -12.63 -16.80
N HIS A 67 5.50 -11.72 -16.73
CA HIS A 67 4.10 -12.03 -16.46
C HIS A 67 3.21 -11.67 -17.64
N THR A 68 2.19 -12.47 -17.91
CA THR A 68 1.22 -12.19 -18.98
C THR A 68 0.38 -10.94 -18.71
N SER A 69 0.17 -10.60 -17.44
CA SER A 69 -0.52 -9.39 -17.01
C SER A 69 -0.02 -8.97 -15.63
N VAL A 70 0.17 -7.66 -15.45
CA VAL A 70 0.46 -7.02 -14.17
C VAL A 70 -0.62 -5.99 -13.88
N VAL A 71 -1.25 -6.09 -12.72
CA VAL A 71 -2.29 -5.16 -12.27
C VAL A 71 -1.79 -4.40 -11.06
N VAL A 72 -1.73 -3.08 -11.17
CA VAL A 72 -1.47 -2.16 -10.07
C VAL A 72 -2.81 -1.67 -9.56
N LYS A 73 -3.04 -1.81 -8.26
CA LYS A 73 -4.26 -1.34 -7.61
C LYS A 73 -3.93 -0.18 -6.69
N GLY A 74 -4.54 0.97 -6.91
CA GLY A 74 -4.22 2.20 -6.17
C GLY A 74 -5.20 3.33 -6.44
N GLY A 75 -5.31 4.28 -5.51
CA GLY A 75 -6.13 5.49 -5.68
C GLY A 75 -5.33 6.72 -6.12
N ASP A 76 -4.00 6.57 -6.19
CA ASP A 76 -3.04 7.66 -6.30
C ASP A 76 -2.85 8.07 -7.78
N ILE A 77 -3.23 9.32 -8.10
CA ILE A 77 -3.23 9.85 -9.47
C ILE A 77 -1.80 10.10 -9.97
N ASP A 78 -0.92 10.55 -9.10
CA ASP A 78 0.52 10.66 -9.34
C ASP A 78 1.11 9.32 -9.75
N LEU A 79 0.81 8.23 -9.03
CA LEU A 79 1.24 6.89 -9.42
C LEU A 79 0.74 6.51 -10.82
N PHE A 80 -0.52 6.80 -11.14
CA PHE A 80 -1.08 6.54 -12.48
C PHE A 80 -0.34 7.33 -13.57
N VAL A 81 -0.06 8.61 -13.34
CA VAL A 81 0.69 9.46 -14.28
C VAL A 81 2.11 8.95 -14.47
N ILE A 82 2.78 8.53 -13.39
CA ILE A 82 4.11 7.93 -13.42
C ILE A 82 4.10 6.63 -14.24
N LEU A 83 3.08 5.78 -14.05
CA LEU A 83 2.93 4.54 -14.80
C LEU A 83 2.77 4.80 -16.31
N ILE A 84 1.96 5.78 -16.72
CA ILE A 84 1.83 6.13 -18.15
C ILE A 84 3.14 6.70 -18.71
N GLY A 85 3.87 7.50 -17.92
CA GLY A 85 5.10 8.13 -18.38
C GLY A 85 6.29 7.18 -18.54
N ILE A 86 6.35 6.12 -17.71
CA ILE A 86 7.50 5.20 -17.65
C ILE A 86 7.26 3.94 -18.48
N PHE A 87 6.04 3.39 -18.47
CA PHE A 87 5.80 2.06 -19.01
C PHE A 87 5.36 2.13 -20.47
N THR A 88 5.99 1.32 -21.31
CA THR A 88 5.59 1.06 -22.70
C THR A 88 5.04 -0.35 -22.88
N PHE A 89 4.71 -1.02 -21.77
CA PHE A 89 4.24 -2.40 -21.77
C PHE A 89 2.72 -2.45 -21.88
N ASP A 90 2.23 -3.18 -22.89
CA ASP A 90 0.79 -3.35 -23.14
C ASP A 90 0.07 -4.27 -22.13
N ASN A 91 0.83 -4.93 -21.24
CA ASN A 91 0.34 -5.89 -20.25
C ASN A 91 0.25 -5.34 -18.82
N VAL A 92 0.40 -4.02 -18.63
CA VAL A 92 0.29 -3.33 -17.33
C VAL A 92 -1.04 -2.58 -17.26
N TYR A 93 -1.82 -2.83 -16.21
CA TYR A 93 -3.13 -2.22 -15.98
C TYR A 93 -3.18 -1.53 -14.61
N PHE A 94 -3.86 -0.39 -14.53
CA PHE A 94 -4.11 0.35 -13.29
C PHE A 94 -5.61 0.32 -12.96
N LEU A 95 -5.95 0.00 -11.70
CA LEU A 95 -7.33 -0.13 -11.21
C LEU A 95 -7.56 0.59 -9.88
#